data_AF-A0A6C0CT22-F1
#
_entry.id   AF-A0A6C0CT22-F1
#
_cell.length_a   1.000
_cell.length_b   1.000
_cell.length_c   1.000
_cell.angle_alpha   90.00
_cell.angle_beta   90.00
_cell.angle_gamma   90.00
#
_symmetry.space_group_name_H-M   'P 1'
#
loop_
_entity.id
_entity.type
_entity.pdbx_description
1 polymer ?
#
loop_
_entity_poly.entity_id
_entity_poly.type
_entity_poly.pdbx_seq_one_letter_code
_entity_poly.pdbx_strand_id
1 'polypeptide(L)'
;MIFQLSSKHLWGYRMDLNVDDFVSFDSLLSCFKNQLVLFCTTHNLMILKDSVQALQLHIHDCLTLNDLKNHIDRLTNERIVYICDHQ
;
A
#
# COMPACT_ATOMS: atom_id res chain seq x y z
N MET A 1 3.05 9.88 -5.35
CA MET A 1 1.62 9.67 -4.98
C MET A 1 1.64 9.00 -3.64
N ILE A 2 0.87 9.48 -2.66
CA ILE A 2 0.94 8.92 -1.32
C ILE A 2 0.05 7.67 -1.28
N PHE A 3 0.63 6.55 -0.87
CA PHE A 3 -0.11 5.35 -0.52
C PHE A 3 -0.14 5.24 1.01
N GLN A 4 -1.33 5.12 1.58
CA GLN A 4 -1.52 5.04 3.02
C GLN A 4 -2.18 3.72 3.39
N LEU A 5 -1.62 3.04 4.39
CA LEU A 5 -2.24 1.84 4.94
C LEU A 5 -3.45 2.20 5.83
N SER A 6 -4.59 1.61 5.52
CA SER A 6 -5.82 1.59 6.28
C SER A 6 -5.90 0.27 7.04
N SER A 7 -5.17 0.19 8.16
CA SER A 7 -5.10 -0.99 9.05
C SER A 7 -5.34 -0.57 10.49
N LYS A 8 -5.94 -1.44 11.31
CA LYS A 8 -6.19 -1.17 12.74
C LYS A 8 -4.92 -0.87 13.53
N HIS A 9 -3.85 -1.65 13.29
CA HIS A 9 -2.63 -1.60 14.09
C HIS A 9 -1.48 -0.85 13.41
N LEU A 10 -1.63 -0.57 12.12
CA LEU A 10 -0.62 0.08 11.28
C LEU A 10 -1.20 1.31 10.57
N TRP A 11 -2.27 1.88 11.14
CA TRP A 11 -2.91 3.07 10.61
C TRP A 11 -1.89 4.21 10.46
N GLY A 12 -1.87 4.82 9.28
CA GLY A 12 -1.04 5.99 9.02
C GLY A 12 0.39 5.69 8.56
N TYR A 13 0.78 4.43 8.39
CA TYR A 13 1.97 4.13 7.58
C TYR A 13 1.73 4.64 6.15
N ARG A 14 2.68 5.42 5.64
CA ARG A 14 2.59 6.11 4.35
C ARG A 14 3.86 5.91 3.55
N MET A 15 3.70 5.77 2.25
CA MET A 15 4.80 5.68 1.30
C MET A 15 4.48 6.51 0.06
N ASP A 16 5.44 7.30 -0.40
CA ASP A 16 5.37 7.88 -1.73
C ASP A 16 5.80 6.86 -2.76
N LEU A 17 4.90 6.56 -3.69
CA LEU A 17 5.14 5.69 -4.83
C LEU A 17 4.84 6.43 -6.12
N ASN A 18 5.58 6.10 -7.16
CA ASN A 18 5.24 6.41 -8.54
C ASN A 18 4.66 5.15 -9.19
N VAL A 19 3.39 5.19 -9.59
CA VAL A 19 2.69 4.01 -10.14
C VAL A 19 3.26 3.60 -11.50
N ASP A 20 3.88 4.52 -12.21
CA ASP A 20 4.53 4.24 -13.50
C ASP A 20 5.80 3.37 -13.38
N ASP A 21 6.35 3.22 -12.17
CA ASP A 21 7.51 2.37 -11.92
C ASP A 21 7.14 0.87 -11.85
N PHE A 22 5.85 0.53 -11.89
CA PHE A 22 5.34 -0.82 -11.69
C PHE A 22 4.73 -1.41 -12.96
N VAL A 23 4.97 -2.71 -13.18
CA VAL A 23 4.44 -3.47 -14.34
C VAL A 23 3.12 -4.16 -14.05
N SER A 24 2.79 -4.37 -12.78
CA SER A 24 1.54 -5.01 -12.35
C SER A 24 1.07 -4.48 -10.99
N PHE A 25 -0.22 -4.65 -10.73
CA PHE A 25 -0.84 -4.31 -9.44
C PHE A 25 -0.20 -5.10 -8.28
N ASP A 26 0.06 -6.39 -8.48
CA ASP A 26 0.72 -7.24 -7.50
C ASP A 26 2.14 -6.78 -7.18
N SER A 27 2.89 -6.29 -8.17
CA SER A 27 4.25 -5.77 -7.96
C SER A 27 4.27 -4.51 -7.09
N LEU A 28 3.26 -3.64 -7.25
CA LEU A 28 3.08 -2.44 -6.43
C LEU A 28 2.76 -2.82 -4.98
N LEU A 29 1.77 -3.70 -4.77
CA LEU A 29 1.38 -4.12 -3.43
C LEU A 29 2.51 -4.90 -2.73
N SER A 30 3.25 -5.73 -3.46
CA SER A 30 4.42 -6.44 -2.94
C SER A 30 5.51 -5.47 -2.52
N CYS A 31 5.78 -4.43 -3.31
CA CYS A 31 6.73 -3.38 -2.96
C CYS A 31 6.31 -2.67 -1.66
N PHE A 32 5.05 -2.23 -1.57
CA PHE A 32 4.52 -1.58 -0.37
C PHE A 32 4.63 -2.48 0.86
N LYS A 33 4.26 -3.76 0.74
CA LYS A 33 4.37 -4.76 1.81
C LYS A 33 5.81 -4.98 2.26
N ASN A 34 6.76 -5.10 1.32
CA ASN A 34 8.17 -5.27 1.64
C ASN A 34 8.74 -4.06 2.38
N GLN A 35 8.35 -2.85 2.00
CA GLN A 35 8.75 -1.63 2.72
C GLN A 35 8.15 -1.57 4.12
N LEU A 36 6.90 -2.01 4.29
CA LEU A 36 6.28 -2.11 5.60
C LEU A 36 6.99 -3.15 6.50
N VAL A 37 7.39 -4.30 5.96
CA VAL A 37 8.20 -5.31 6.67
C VAL A 37 9.57 -4.73 7.07
N LEU A 38 10.21 -3.99 6.17
CA LEU A 38 11.48 -3.32 6.44
C LEU A 38 11.33 -2.28 7.55
N PHE A 39 10.29 -1.46 7.50
CA PHE A 39 9.95 -0.51 8.56
C PHE A 39 9.79 -1.22 9.91
N CYS A 40 9.00 -2.29 9.98
CA CYS A 40 8.86 -3.06 11.22
C CYS A 40 10.19 -3.61 11.73
N THR A 41 11.07 -4.07 10.83
CA THR A 41 12.38 -4.60 11.20
C THR A 41 13.31 -3.50 11.72
N THR A 42 13.43 -2.38 11.01
CA THR A 42 14.30 -1.25 11.37
C THR A 42 13.88 -0.61 12.70
N HIS A 43 12.59 -0.62 13.03
CA HIS A 43 12.06 -0.06 14.28
C HIS A 43 11.85 -1.10 15.40
N ASN A 44 12.38 -2.32 15.23
CA ASN A 44 12.29 -3.41 16.21
C ASN A 44 10.83 -3.79 16.60
N LEU A 45 9.89 -3.65 15.65
CA LEU A 45 8.48 -3.98 15.79
C LEU A 45 8.21 -5.42 15.32
N MET A 46 8.98 -6.39 15.84
CA MET A 46 8.99 -7.77 15.32
C MET A 46 7.63 -8.48 15.41
N ILE A 47 6.83 -8.19 16.45
CA ILE A 47 5.46 -8.73 16.59
C ILE A 47 4.56 -8.28 15.42
N LEU A 48 4.75 -7.04 14.96
CA LEU A 48 3.99 -6.50 13.83
C LEU A 48 4.53 -7.03 12.50
N LYS A 49 5.83 -7.31 12.40
CA LYS A 49 6.44 -7.87 11.18
C LYS A 49 5.76 -9.17 10.75
N ASP A 50 5.57 -10.11 11.68
CA ASP A 50 4.96 -11.41 11.38
C ASP A 50 3.49 -11.23 10.95
N SER A 51 2.78 -10.30 11.60
CA SER A 51 1.41 -9.92 11.21
C SER A 51 1.38 -9.32 9.80
N VAL A 52 2.30 -8.40 9.49
CA VAL A 52 2.44 -7.78 8.16
C VAL A 52 2.66 -8.84 7.08
N GLN A 53 3.52 -9.82 7.32
CA GLN A 53 3.79 -10.88 6.36
C GLN A 53 2.54 -11.70 6.01
N ALA A 54 1.60 -11.85 6.94
CA ALA A 54 0.33 -12.54 6.71
C ALA A 54 -0.75 -11.67 6.04
N LEU A 55 -0.59 -10.33 5.97
CA LEU A 55 -1.60 -9.44 5.42
C LEU A 55 -1.85 -9.68 3.92
N GLN A 56 -3.12 -9.67 3.54
CA GLN A 56 -3.53 -9.59 2.15
C GLN A 56 -3.93 -8.15 1.84
N LEU A 57 -3.04 -7.43 1.17
CA LEU A 57 -3.26 -6.03 0.83
C LEU A 57 -4.08 -5.92 -0.45
N HIS A 58 -4.95 -4.91 -0.51
CA HIS A 58 -5.71 -4.57 -1.70
C HIS A 58 -6.03 -3.06 -1.70
N ILE A 59 -6.51 -2.54 -2.83
CA ILE A 59 -7.03 -1.17 -2.96
C ILE A 59 -8.48 -1.30 -3.43
N HIS A 60 -9.40 -0.63 -2.75
CA HIS A 60 -10.82 -0.63 -3.14
C HIS A 60 -11.01 -0.02 -4.54
N ASP A 61 -12.00 -0.53 -5.25
CA ASP A 61 -12.46 -0.02 -6.55
C ASP A 61 -11.42 -0.06 -7.70
N CYS A 62 -10.24 -0.65 -7.48
CA CYS A 62 -9.20 -0.82 -8.49
C CYS A 62 -8.85 -2.30 -8.65
N LEU A 63 -9.25 -2.91 -9.77
CA LEU A 63 -8.97 -4.32 -10.06
C LEU A 63 -7.67 -4.50 -10.86
N THR A 64 -7.25 -3.45 -11.57
CA THR A 64 -6.04 -3.45 -12.39
C THR A 64 -5.18 -2.23 -12.14
N LEU A 65 -3.91 -2.30 -12.57
CA LEU A 65 -3.00 -1.16 -12.52
C LEU A 65 -3.51 0.02 -13.36
N ASN A 66 -4.18 -0.25 -14.49
CA ASN A 66 -4.76 0.80 -15.32
C ASN A 66 -5.95 1.48 -14.64
N ASP A 67 -6.79 0.72 -13.91
CA ASP A 67 -7.87 1.30 -13.11
C ASP A 67 -7.31 2.24 -12.05
N LEU A 68 -6.23 1.83 -11.38
CA LEU A 68 -5.55 2.65 -10.40
C LEU A 68 -4.98 3.94 -11.03
N LYS A 69 -4.32 3.86 -12.19
CA LYS A 69 -3.82 5.05 -12.90
C LYS A 69 -4.96 6.01 -13.26
N ASN A 70 -6.04 5.48 -13.84
CA ASN A 70 -7.23 6.26 -14.17
C ASN A 70 -7.88 6.88 -12.92
N HIS A 71 -7.90 6.16 -11.80
CA HIS A 71 -8.40 6.67 -10.54
C HIS A 71 -7.55 7.83 -10.03
N ILE A 72 -6.22 7.65 -10.04
CA ILE A 72 -5.24 8.67 -9.68
C ILE A 72 -5.39 9.94 -10.51
N ASP A 73 -5.55 9.82 -11.83
CA ASP A 73 -5.72 10.98 -12.72
C ASP A 73 -6.99 11.78 -12.43
N ARG A 74 -8.02 11.13 -11.85
CA ARG A 74 -9.28 11.76 -11.42
C ARG A 74 -9.21 12.38 -10.04
N LEU A 75 -8.20 12.05 -9.22
CA LEU A 75 -8.02 12.64 -7.90
C LEU A 75 -7.52 14.09 -8.04
N THR A 76 -8.46 15.04 -7.96
CA THR A 76 -8.19 16.46 -8.16
C THR A 76 -7.56 17.15 -6.94
N ASN A 77 -7.83 16.66 -5.71
CA ASN A 77 -7.45 17.35 -4.47
C ASN A 77 -6.67 16.47 -3.47
N GLU A 78 -6.98 15.18 -3.35
CA GLU A 78 -6.31 14.27 -2.41
C GLU A 78 -5.47 13.25 -3.16
N ARG A 79 -4.15 13.43 -3.14
CA ARG A 79 -3.17 12.48 -3.71
C ARG A 79 -2.87 11.33 -2.75
N ILE A 80 -3.92 10.75 -2.15
CA ILE A 80 -3.80 9.62 -1.24
C ILE A 80 -4.60 8.45 -1.80
N VAL A 81 -3.91 7.34 -2.02
CA VAL A 81 -4.51 6.04 -2.31
C VAL A 81 -4.47 5.20 -1.03
N TYR A 82 -5.62 4.70 -0.59
CA TYR A 82 -5.71 3.84 0.59
C TYR A 82 -5.47 2.38 0.21
N ILE A 83 -4.56 1.74 0.94
CA ILE A 83 -4.32 0.29 0.89
C ILE A 83 -4.99 -0.33 2.11
N CYS A 84 -5.86 -1.31 1.92
CA CYS A 84 -6.62 -1.98 2.97
C CYS A 84 -6.06 -3.38 3.24
N ASP A 85 -6.16 -3.84 4.48
CA ASP A 85 -5.65 -5.14 4.95
C ASP A 85 -6.74 -6.13 5.38
N HIS A 86 -8.01 -5.75 5.22
CA HIS A 86 -9.17 -6.59 5.51
C HIS A 86 -9.63 -7.36 4.25
N GLN A 87 -10.04 -8.62 4.38
CA GLN A 87 -10.80 -9.32 3.34
C GLN A 87 -12.15 -9.75 3.89
#